data_AF-A0AAQ1STA1-F1
#
_entry.id   AF-A0AAQ1STA1-F1
#
_cell.length_a   1.000
_cell.length_b   1.000
_cell.length_c   1.000
_cell.angle_alpha   90.00
_cell.angle_beta   90.00
_cell.angle_gamma   90.00
#
_symmetry.space_group_name_H-M   'P 1'
#
loop_
_entity.id
_entity.type
_entity.pdbx_description
1 polymer ?
#
loop_
_entity_poly.entity_id
_entity_poly.type
_entity_poly.pdbx_seq_one_letter_code
_entity_poly.pdbx_strand_id
1 'polypeptide(L)'
;MFDTLDQGISAAQQGLGISVVDLVLASADLAAGRLVTPFKHAVATGDGYYMTWLKASPKARQMHKLREFLLGQVPPLACKDINYLYG
;
A
#
# COMPACT_ATOMS: atom_id res chain seq x y z
N MET A 1 -8.63 -11.90 -15.07
CA MET A 1 -9.00 -10.71 -14.26
C MET A 1 -8.74 -11.11 -12.82
N PHE A 2 -7.96 -10.32 -12.08
CA PHE A 2 -7.77 -10.53 -10.64
C PHE A 2 -8.77 -9.65 -9.90
N ASP A 3 -9.39 -10.20 -8.87
CA ASP A 3 -10.45 -9.51 -8.12
C ASP A 3 -9.88 -8.70 -6.94
N THR A 4 -8.62 -8.94 -6.56
CA THR A 4 -7.90 -8.21 -5.49
C THR A 4 -6.44 -7.94 -5.86
N LEU A 5 -5.85 -6.90 -5.26
CA LEU A 5 -4.42 -6.57 -5.42
C LEU A 5 -3.50 -7.72 -4.99
N ASP A 6 -3.86 -8.44 -3.93
CA ASP A 6 -3.07 -9.55 -3.39
C ASP A 6 -2.89 -10.71 -4.39
N GLN A 7 -3.91 -10.98 -5.22
CA GLN A 7 -3.80 -12.02 -6.24
C GLN A 7 -2.79 -11.62 -7.33
N GLY A 8 -2.76 -10.35 -7.73
CA GLY A 8 -1.79 -9.82 -8.69
C GLY A 8 -0.36 -9.85 -8.15
N ILE A 9 -0.15 -9.48 -6.88
CA ILE A 9 1.14 -9.59 -6.19
C ILE A 9 1.61 -11.05 -6.18
N SER A 10 0.73 -11.98 -5.78
CA SER A 10 1.05 -13.41 -5.69
C SER A 10 1.45 -14.01 -7.05
N ALA A 11 0.78 -13.62 -8.13
CA ALA A 11 1.12 -14.08 -9.48
C ALA A 11 2.50 -13.55 -9.93
N ALA A 12 2.82 -12.28 -9.63
CA ALA A 12 4.12 -11.70 -9.94
C ALA A 12 5.25 -12.38 -9.13
N GLN A 13 5.02 -12.67 -7.85
CA GLN A 13 5.97 -13.41 -7.01
C GLN A 13 6.28 -14.81 -7.58
N GLN A 14 5.30 -15.46 -8.21
CA GLN A 14 5.46 -16.77 -8.86
C GLN A 14 6.09 -16.71 -10.25
N GLY A 15 6.47 -15.52 -10.74
CA GLY A 15 7.08 -15.34 -12.05
C GLY A 15 6.07 -15.45 -13.21
N LEU A 16 4.78 -15.33 -12.94
CA LEU A 16 3.73 -15.43 -13.97
C LEU A 16 3.52 -14.13 -14.77
N GLY A 17 4.23 -13.05 -14.43
CA GLY A 17 4.19 -11.79 -15.17
C GLY A 17 4.60 -10.56 -14.35
N ILE A 18 4.16 -9.39 -14.81
CA ILE A 18 4.35 -8.08 -14.16
C ILE A 18 3.00 -7.63 -13.60
N SER A 19 3.01 -7.08 -12.38
CA SER A 19 1.82 -6.51 -11.73
C SER A 19 2.04 -5.03 -11.39
N VAL A 20 0.95 -4.23 -11.47
CA VAL A 20 0.91 -2.84 -11.00
C VAL A 20 0.31 -2.85 -9.59
N VAL A 21 1.06 -2.38 -8.61
CA VAL A 21 0.76 -2.59 -7.18
C VAL A 21 1.08 -1.35 -6.36
N ASP A 22 0.47 -1.26 -5.18
CA ASP A 22 0.83 -0.25 -4.19
C ASP A 22 2.23 -0.52 -3.61
N LEU A 23 3.06 0.53 -3.54
CA LEU A 23 4.46 0.42 -3.08
C LEU A 23 4.57 0.00 -1.61
N VAL A 24 3.65 0.44 -0.75
CA VAL A 24 3.64 0.04 0.66
C VAL A 24 3.38 -1.45 0.77
N LEU A 25 2.41 -1.97 0.02
CA LEU A 25 2.08 -3.40 0.01
C LEU A 25 3.23 -4.25 -0.54
N ALA A 26 3.90 -3.80 -1.60
CA ALA A 26 5.02 -4.52 -2.21
C ALA A 26 6.36 -4.37 -1.45
N SER A 27 6.45 -3.44 -0.49
CA SER A 27 7.72 -3.05 0.16
C SER A 27 8.47 -4.23 0.79
N ALA A 28 7.76 -5.13 1.47
CA ALA A 28 8.37 -6.30 2.12
C ALA A 28 8.94 -7.29 1.11
N ASP A 29 8.27 -7.48 -0.03
CA ASP A 29 8.71 -8.36 -1.10
C ASP A 29 9.87 -7.78 -1.89
N LEU A 30 9.86 -6.47 -2.12
CA LEU A 30 10.97 -5.73 -2.73
C LEU A 30 12.21 -5.77 -1.84
N ALA A 31 12.05 -5.53 -0.53
CA ALA A 31 13.15 -5.62 0.44
C ALA A 31 13.73 -7.04 0.55
N ALA A 32 12.89 -8.06 0.43
CA ALA A 32 13.31 -9.46 0.44
C ALA A 32 13.84 -9.97 -0.92
N GLY A 33 13.81 -9.14 -1.97
CA GLY A 33 14.22 -9.53 -3.32
C GLY A 33 13.31 -10.55 -4.01
N ARG A 34 12.10 -10.80 -3.47
CA ARG A 34 11.08 -11.66 -4.09
C ARG A 34 10.41 -10.98 -5.28
N LEU A 35 10.33 -9.65 -5.23
CA LEU A 35 9.90 -8.82 -6.33
C LEU A 35 11.00 -7.84 -6.69
N VAL A 36 10.93 -7.33 -7.92
CA VAL A 36 11.75 -6.22 -8.41
C VAL A 36 10.86 -5.19 -9.09
N THR A 37 11.32 -3.95 -9.15
CA THR A 37 10.67 -2.89 -9.94
C THR A 37 11.36 -2.80 -11.32
N PRO A 38 10.83 -3.41 -12.38
CA PRO A 38 11.45 -3.33 -13.71
C PRO A 38 11.46 -1.89 -14.25
N PHE A 39 10.54 -1.05 -13.78
CA PHE A 39 10.48 0.38 -14.05
C PHE A 39 10.54 1.14 -12.72
N LYS A 40 11.36 2.18 -12.66
CA LYS A 40 11.57 3.01 -11.46
C LYS A 40 10.58 4.18 -11.38
N HIS A 41 9.33 3.96 -11.78
CA HIS A 41 8.29 4.99 -11.79
C HIS A 41 7.12 4.59 -10.90
N ALA A 42 6.62 5.54 -10.12
CA ALA A 42 5.36 5.41 -9.43
C ALA A 42 4.43 6.55 -9.86
N VAL A 43 3.14 6.27 -9.94
CA VAL A 43 2.12 7.26 -10.28
C VAL A 43 1.33 7.59 -9.02
N ALA A 44 1.30 8.86 -8.64
CA ALA A 44 0.40 9.31 -7.58
C ALA A 44 -1.03 9.26 -8.11
N THR A 45 -1.86 8.36 -7.59
CA THR A 45 -3.27 8.24 -8.00
C THR A 45 -4.16 9.29 -7.33
N GLY A 46 -3.70 9.89 -6.23
CA GLY A 46 -4.51 10.76 -5.37
C GLY A 46 -5.44 9.99 -4.41
N ASP A 47 -5.46 8.65 -4.51
CA ASP A 47 -6.21 7.78 -3.61
C ASP A 47 -5.45 7.49 -2.32
N GLY A 48 -6.17 7.02 -1.30
CA GLY A 48 -5.58 6.66 -0.02
C GLY A 48 -6.44 5.69 0.77
N TYR A 49 -5.86 5.14 1.83
CA TYR A 49 -6.56 4.27 2.77
C TYR A 49 -7.22 5.11 3.87
N TYR A 50 -8.53 4.98 4.02
CA TYR A 50 -9.33 5.77 4.97
C TYR A 50 -9.88 4.91 6.10
N MET A 51 -9.69 5.37 7.34
CA MET A 51 -10.43 4.85 8.48
C MET A 51 -11.75 5.60 8.62
N THR A 52 -12.88 4.91 8.44
CA THR A 52 -14.23 5.51 8.49
C THR A 52 -15.05 4.93 9.63
N TRP A 53 -15.92 5.76 10.22
CA TRP A 53 -16.89 5.33 11.22
C TRP A 53 -18.10 6.27 11.19
N LEU A 54 -19.25 5.79 11.71
CA LEU A 54 -20.45 6.62 11.83
C LEU A 54 -20.21 7.76 12.83
N LYS A 55 -20.58 8.99 12.44
CA LYS A 55 -20.48 10.17 13.32
C LYS A 55 -21.23 10.00 14.64
N ALA A 56 -22.35 9.27 14.62
CA ALA A 56 -23.17 8.98 15.81
C ALA A 56 -22.71 7.75 16.62
N SER A 57 -21.51 7.21 16.34
CA SER A 57 -21.05 5.99 17.02
C SER A 57 -20.86 6.22 18.53
N PRO A 58 -21.47 5.39 19.41
CA PRO A 58 -21.24 5.47 20.84
C PRO A 58 -19.79 5.14 21.24
N LYS A 59 -18.98 4.62 20.30
CA LYS A 59 -17.56 4.29 20.48
C LYS A 59 -16.61 5.36 19.93
N ALA A 60 -17.08 6.59 19.69
CA ALA A 60 -16.27 7.66 19.08
C ALA A 60 -14.90 7.87 19.77
N ARG A 61 -14.87 7.84 21.12
CA ARG A 61 -13.61 7.98 21.88
C ARG A 61 -12.62 6.85 21.58
N GLN A 62 -13.10 5.61 21.46
CA GLN A 62 -12.28 4.45 21.12
C GLN A 62 -11.81 4.53 19.67
N MET A 63 -12.65 5.02 18.75
CA MET A 63 -12.27 5.22 17.35
C MET A 63 -11.16 6.25 17.21
N HIS A 64 -11.19 7.34 17.97
CA HIS A 64 -10.09 8.32 18.01
C HIS A 64 -8.79 7.71 18.52
N LYS A 65 -8.82 6.95 19.61
CA LYS A 65 -7.63 6.24 20.13
C LYS A 65 -7.05 5.27 19.11
N LEU A 66 -7.91 4.51 18.44
CA LEU A 66 -7.49 3.58 17.39
C LEU A 66 -6.90 4.32 16.19
N ARG A 67 -7.49 5.44 15.77
CA ARG A 67 -6.96 6.28 14.70
C ARG A 67 -5.55 6.79 15.04
N GLU A 68 -5.36 7.32 16.24
CA GLU A 68 -4.04 7.78 16.69
C GLU A 68 -3.02 6.66 16.69
N PHE A 69 -3.40 5.49 17.21
CA PHE A 69 -2.55 4.30 17.17
C PHE A 69 -2.18 3.92 15.73
N LEU A 70 -3.14 3.80 14.82
CA LEU A 70 -2.90 3.41 13.43
C LEU A 70 -2.04 4.43 12.68
N LEU A 71 -2.24 5.74 12.92
CA LEU A 71 -1.39 6.79 12.34
C LEU A 71 0.07 6.67 12.80
N GLY A 72 0.31 6.20 14.02
CA GLY A 72 1.66 5.90 14.52
C GLY A 72 2.27 4.63 13.93
N GLN A 73 1.48 3.76 13.29
CA GLN A 73 1.94 2.51 12.66
C GLN A 73 2.14 2.64 11.15
N VAL A 74 1.87 3.81 10.55
CA VAL A 74 2.04 3.99 9.11
C VAL A 74 3.53 3.86 8.77
N PRO A 75 3.92 2.85 7.97
CA PRO A 75 5.31 2.68 7.60
C PRO A 75 5.76 3.87 6.75
N PRO A 76 7.00 4.36 6.93
CA PRO A 76 7.55 5.35 6.01
C PRO A 76 7.61 4.75 4.62
N LEU A 77 7.26 5.54 3.60
CA LEU A 77 7.43 5.15 2.20
C LEU A 77 8.93 4.98 1.93
N ALA A 78 9.39 3.72 1.93
CA ALA A 78 10.79 3.38 1.79
C ALA A 78 10.99 2.55 0.52
N CYS A 79 10.84 3.18 -0.64
CA CYS A 79 11.34 2.61 -1.89
C CYS A 79 12.40 3.56 -2.45
N LYS A 80 13.68 3.26 -2.16
CA LYS A 80 14.80 4.03 -2.69
C LYS A 80 14.80 3.93 -4.22
N ASP A 81 15.10 5.04 -4.87
CA ASP A 81 15.25 5.14 -6.33
C ASP A 81 13.95 4.99 -7.16
N ILE A 82 12.80 5.42 -6.62
CA ILE A 82 11.55 5.53 -7.40
C ILE A 82 11.27 6.99 -7.74
N ASN A 83 11.04 7.26 -9.03
CA ASN A 83 10.60 8.53 -9.56
C ASN A 83 9.06 8.63 -9.50
N TYR A 84 8.54 9.53 -8.68
CA TYR A 84 7.10 9.79 -8.61
C TYR A 84 6.70 10.73 -9.75
N LEU A 85 5.86 10.23 -10.65
CA LEU A 85 5.26 11.02 -11.71
C LEU A 85 4.07 11.79 -11.15
N TYR A 86 3.97 13.07 -11.53
CA TYR A 86 2.88 13.98 -11.16
C TYR A 86 2.75 14.25 -9.64
N GLY A 87 3.84 14.12 -8.90
CA GLY A 87 3.94 14.46 -7.48
C GLY A 87 4.24 15.93 -7.20
#